data_AF-A0A3C2BZG1-F1
#
_entry.id   AF-A0A3C2BZG1-F1
#
_cell.length_a   1.000
_cell.length_b   1.000
_cell.length_c   1.000
_cell.angle_alpha   90.00
_cell.angle_beta   90.00
_cell.angle_gamma   90.00
#
_symmetry.space_group_name_H-M   'P 1'
#
loop_
_entity.id
_entity.type
_entity.pdbx_description
1 polymer ?
#
loop_
_entity_poly.entity_id
_entity_poly.type
_entity_poly.pdbx_seq_one_letter_code
_entity_poly.pdbx_strand_id
1 'polypeptide(L)'
;KDEFQDALTKLKALGKWDYPLDMGTAGTGEWLPYAYSPFLQSFGGDLINRKDYQSADGALNGDKAVEWAKWFRGLADQGFMATKSGKDSTQDFLNNKSGILYTGSWAGDKARAALGDDLAVMPTVDLGNGPKIGGASWQWGVTSGCNNTDAAMDYLSYSLKPENVAAVIKATGGIPATDEAAALIPAFAEGGANRIFMEFSRKYAVLRPETPAYPFIATEYGKAVQDILAGADPKPALDKAVKAIDANIKSNGGYQK
;
A
#
# COMPACT_ATOMS: atom_id res chain seq x y z
N LYS A 1 7.06 10.32 12.78
CA LYS A 1 8.22 9.39 12.85
C LYS A 1 8.60 9.08 14.30
N ASP A 2 8.98 10.08 15.10
CA ASP A 2 9.49 9.86 16.46
C ASP A 2 8.45 9.27 17.42
N GLU A 3 7.18 9.68 17.29
CA GLU A 3 6.06 9.10 18.06
C GLU A 3 5.90 7.60 17.81
N PHE A 4 5.95 7.16 16.54
CA PHE A 4 5.84 5.74 16.21
C PHE A 4 7.05 4.95 16.72
N GLN A 5 8.25 5.51 16.61
CA GLN A 5 9.48 4.93 17.16
C GLN A 5 9.41 4.78 18.69
N ASP A 6 8.90 5.79 19.40
CA ASP A 6 8.70 5.74 20.86
C ASP A 6 7.68 4.67 21.25
N ALA A 7 6.54 4.59 20.53
CA ALA A 7 5.54 3.55 20.73
C ALA A 7 6.13 2.13 20.55
N LEU A 8 6.89 1.90 19.48
CA LEU A 8 7.57 0.61 19.24
C LEU A 8 8.60 0.29 20.32
N THR A 9 9.35 1.29 20.79
CA THR A 9 10.33 1.13 21.88
C THR A 9 9.63 0.70 23.16
N LYS A 10 8.53 1.36 23.53
CA LYS A 10 7.72 1.01 24.71
C LYS A 10 7.11 -0.38 24.58
N LEU A 11 6.52 -0.71 23.42
CA LEU A 11 5.94 -2.04 23.17
C LEU A 11 6.99 -3.15 23.26
N LYS A 12 8.18 -2.92 22.70
CA LYS A 12 9.29 -3.87 22.79
C LYS A 12 9.75 -4.07 24.24
N ALA A 13 9.82 -3.01 25.03
CA ALA A 13 10.22 -3.07 26.44
C ALA A 13 9.27 -3.92 27.32
N LEU A 14 8.05 -4.18 26.87
CA LEU A 14 7.13 -5.08 27.57
C LEU A 14 7.58 -6.55 27.52
N GLY A 15 8.46 -6.92 26.58
CA GLY A 15 8.94 -8.30 26.43
C GLY A 15 7.85 -9.32 26.04
N LYS A 16 6.68 -8.85 25.59
CA LYS A 16 5.51 -9.68 25.28
C LYS A 16 5.61 -10.38 23.92
N TRP A 17 6.36 -9.80 22.98
CA TRP A 17 6.49 -10.28 21.60
C TRP A 17 7.96 -10.32 21.19
N ASP A 18 8.33 -11.29 20.35
CA ASP A 18 9.64 -11.29 19.69
C ASP A 18 9.81 -10.01 18.86
N TYR A 19 8.73 -9.59 18.18
CA TYR A 19 8.64 -8.37 17.40
C TYR A 19 7.28 -7.70 17.65
N PRO A 20 7.23 -6.47 18.19
CA PRO A 20 5.95 -5.78 18.44
C PRO A 20 5.20 -5.38 17.16
N LEU A 21 5.87 -5.29 16.01
CA LEU A 21 5.30 -4.86 14.74
C LEU A 21 5.38 -5.97 13.68
N ASP A 22 4.24 -6.28 13.07
CA ASP A 22 4.17 -7.08 11.85
C ASP A 22 3.80 -6.18 10.66
N MET A 23 4.70 -6.11 9.67
CA MET A 23 4.49 -5.35 8.43
C MET A 23 4.10 -6.23 7.23
N GLY A 24 3.90 -7.53 7.43
CA GLY A 24 3.62 -8.47 6.34
C GLY A 24 4.83 -8.67 5.41
N THR A 25 6.04 -8.75 5.97
CA THR A 25 7.29 -8.87 5.18
C THR A 25 7.43 -10.19 4.41
N ALA A 26 6.55 -11.17 4.65
CA ALA A 26 6.43 -12.37 3.80
C ALA A 26 5.74 -12.11 2.45
N GLY A 27 5.02 -11.00 2.30
CA GLY A 27 4.31 -10.69 1.06
C GLY A 27 5.27 -10.42 -0.10
N THR A 28 4.81 -10.70 -1.32
CA THR A 28 5.60 -10.60 -2.56
C THR A 28 4.78 -9.93 -3.67
N GLY A 29 5.43 -9.67 -4.81
CA GLY A 29 4.77 -9.06 -5.96
C GLY A 29 4.21 -7.68 -5.62
N GLU A 30 2.97 -7.43 -6.03
CA GLU A 30 2.30 -6.13 -5.87
C GLU A 30 2.12 -5.70 -4.40
N TRP A 31 2.19 -6.63 -3.44
CA TRP A 31 2.15 -6.25 -2.02
C TRP A 31 3.26 -5.27 -1.66
N LEU A 32 4.48 -5.45 -2.19
CA LEU A 32 5.64 -4.64 -1.81
C LEU A 32 5.48 -3.15 -2.20
N PRO A 33 5.21 -2.79 -3.46
CA PRO A 33 4.92 -1.40 -3.82
C PRO A 33 3.65 -0.90 -3.16
N TYR A 34 2.59 -1.71 -3.06
CA TYR A 34 1.32 -1.28 -2.48
C TYR A 34 1.43 -0.94 -0.99
N ALA A 35 2.14 -1.78 -0.22
CA ALA A 35 2.27 -1.64 1.23
C ALA A 35 3.36 -0.64 1.62
N TYR A 36 4.49 -0.59 0.89
CA TYR A 36 5.66 0.14 1.38
C TYR A 36 5.98 1.44 0.62
N SER A 37 5.55 1.60 -0.63
CA SER A 37 5.70 2.90 -1.31
C SER A 37 4.97 4.06 -0.62
N PRO A 38 3.87 3.86 0.13
CA PRO A 38 3.29 4.93 0.92
C PRO A 38 4.22 5.46 2.02
N PHE A 39 5.05 4.61 2.65
CA PHE A 39 6.05 5.09 3.60
C PHE A 39 7.16 5.89 2.90
N LEU A 40 7.60 5.46 1.72
CA LEU A 40 8.52 6.22 0.86
C LEU A 40 7.96 7.61 0.54
N GLN A 41 6.68 7.68 0.17
CA GLN A 41 5.97 8.92 -0.12
C GLN A 41 5.76 9.81 1.12
N SER A 42 5.53 9.20 2.29
CA SER A 42 5.43 9.94 3.55
C SER A 42 6.78 10.55 3.97
N PHE A 43 7.90 9.91 3.61
CA PHE A 43 9.25 10.51 3.74
C PHE A 43 9.54 11.62 2.72
N GLY A 44 8.79 11.66 1.60
CA GLY A 44 8.96 12.65 0.53
C GLY A 44 9.74 12.13 -0.69
N GLY A 45 9.99 10.83 -0.79
CA GLY A 45 10.40 10.20 -2.05
C GLY A 45 9.19 9.71 -2.86
N ASP A 46 9.41 9.06 -3.99
CA ASP A 46 8.34 8.39 -4.75
C ASP A 46 8.91 7.29 -5.66
N LEU A 47 8.04 6.52 -6.29
CA LEU A 47 8.44 5.48 -7.24
C LEU A 47 8.96 6.04 -8.57
N ILE A 48 8.50 7.22 -8.96
CA ILE A 48 8.86 7.90 -10.21
C ILE A 48 8.51 9.40 -10.13
N ASN A 49 9.15 10.24 -10.95
CA ASN A 49 8.71 11.62 -11.15
C ASN A 49 7.29 11.65 -11.75
N ARG A 50 6.32 12.16 -10.99
CA ARG A 50 4.91 12.21 -11.39
C ARG A 50 4.56 13.33 -12.38
N LYS A 51 5.50 14.21 -12.75
CA LYS A 51 5.22 15.29 -13.72
C LYS A 51 5.13 14.76 -15.15
N ASP A 52 5.99 13.81 -15.49
CA ASP A 52 6.14 13.29 -16.86
C ASP A 52 6.26 11.76 -16.92
N TYR A 53 6.45 11.09 -15.77
CA TYR A 53 6.66 9.66 -15.66
C TYR A 53 7.83 9.14 -16.51
N GLN A 54 8.85 9.97 -16.75
CA GLN A 54 9.98 9.63 -17.63
C GLN A 54 11.23 9.15 -16.90
N SER A 55 11.35 9.41 -15.61
CA SER A 55 12.51 8.96 -14.81
C SER A 55 12.15 8.79 -13.35
N ALA A 56 12.74 7.75 -12.73
CA ALA A 56 12.71 7.52 -11.30
C ALA A 56 13.89 8.17 -10.55
N ASP A 57 14.85 8.76 -11.28
CA ASP A 57 15.99 9.43 -10.69
C ASP A 57 15.57 10.65 -9.88
N GLY A 58 16.21 10.83 -8.72
CA GLY A 58 15.83 11.79 -7.69
C GLY A 58 14.58 11.42 -6.89
N ALA A 59 13.56 10.80 -7.51
CA ALA A 59 12.34 10.39 -6.82
C ALA A 59 12.56 9.13 -5.95
N LEU A 60 13.15 8.09 -6.53
CA LEU A 60 13.30 6.77 -5.90
C LEU A 60 14.68 6.56 -5.24
N ASN A 61 15.67 7.38 -5.58
CA ASN A 61 17.03 7.28 -5.04
C ASN A 61 17.57 8.60 -4.44
N GLY A 62 16.74 9.63 -4.33
CA GLY A 62 17.09 10.89 -3.66
C GLY A 62 17.20 10.73 -2.14
N ASP A 63 17.68 11.79 -1.47
CA ASP A 63 17.99 11.75 -0.03
C ASP A 63 16.82 11.26 0.83
N LYS A 64 15.60 11.68 0.54
CA LYS A 64 14.39 11.24 1.26
C LYS A 64 14.03 9.77 1.03
N ALA A 65 14.28 9.25 -0.16
CA ALA A 65 14.10 7.82 -0.44
C ALA A 65 15.16 6.98 0.32
N VAL A 66 16.39 7.47 0.39
CA VAL A 66 17.47 6.81 1.15
C VAL A 66 17.20 6.85 2.65
N GLU A 67 16.71 7.98 3.17
CA GLU A 67 16.27 8.11 4.58
C GLU A 67 15.15 7.12 4.90
N TRP A 68 14.15 6.99 4.02
CA TRP A 68 13.09 5.98 4.15
C TRP A 68 13.65 4.56 4.20
N ALA A 69 14.51 4.19 3.25
CA ALA A 69 15.06 2.84 3.17
C ALA A 69 15.91 2.49 4.40
N LYS A 70 16.70 3.45 4.90
CA LYS A 70 17.44 3.31 6.16
C LYS A 70 16.50 3.14 7.36
N TRP A 71 15.44 3.93 7.43
CA TRP A 71 14.43 3.80 8.48
C TRP A 71 13.73 2.43 8.43
N PHE A 72 13.30 2.01 7.24
CA PHE A 72 12.59 0.75 7.05
C PHE A 72 13.45 -0.44 7.44
N ARG A 73 14.71 -0.51 6.99
CA ARG A 73 15.66 -1.54 7.45
C ARG A 73 15.95 -1.43 8.94
N GLY A 74 16.07 -0.21 9.44
CA GLY A 74 16.32 0.08 10.86
C GLY A 74 15.24 -0.45 11.79
N LEU A 75 13.99 -0.61 11.35
CA LEU A 75 12.94 -1.27 12.15
C LEU A 75 13.30 -2.74 12.44
N ALA A 76 13.91 -3.43 11.48
CA ALA A 76 14.36 -4.81 11.67
C ALA A 76 15.65 -4.89 12.48
N ASP A 77 16.62 -4.00 12.23
CA ASP A 77 17.89 -3.97 12.99
C ASP A 77 17.67 -3.69 14.48
N GLN A 78 16.69 -2.84 14.79
CA GLN A 78 16.28 -2.55 16.16
C GLN A 78 15.36 -3.62 16.75
N GLY A 79 15.04 -4.68 15.99
CA GLY A 79 14.18 -5.79 16.40
C GLY A 79 12.75 -5.36 16.74
N PHE A 80 12.19 -4.40 15.99
CA PHE A 80 10.76 -4.08 16.09
C PHE A 80 9.91 -4.95 15.16
N MET A 81 10.46 -5.38 14.03
CA MET A 81 9.80 -6.26 13.06
C MET A 81 10.75 -7.35 12.57
N ALA A 82 10.19 -8.47 12.11
CA ALA A 82 10.95 -9.51 11.43
C ALA A 82 11.30 -9.10 9.99
N THR A 83 12.51 -9.44 9.52
CA THR A 83 12.88 -9.33 8.09
C THR A 83 12.05 -10.25 7.20
N LYS A 84 11.49 -11.32 7.79
CA LYS A 84 10.55 -12.24 7.15
C LYS A 84 9.48 -12.67 8.16
N SER A 85 8.28 -12.12 8.03
CA SER A 85 7.11 -12.49 8.85
C SER A 85 6.60 -13.89 8.51
N GLY A 86 5.58 -14.35 9.24
CA GLY A 86 4.80 -15.51 8.82
C GLY A 86 3.98 -15.22 7.56
N LYS A 87 3.45 -16.29 6.96
CA LYS A 87 2.73 -16.23 5.68
C LYS A 87 1.42 -15.44 5.77
N ASP A 88 0.75 -15.48 6.93
CA ASP A 88 -0.50 -14.78 7.19
C ASP A 88 -0.32 -13.90 8.42
N SER A 89 0.07 -12.64 8.19
CA SER A 89 0.29 -11.64 9.24
C SER A 89 -0.99 -11.31 10.02
N THR A 90 -2.16 -11.47 9.40
CA THR A 90 -3.44 -11.27 10.11
C THR A 90 -3.65 -12.39 11.12
N GLN A 91 -3.46 -13.64 10.70
CA GLN A 91 -3.57 -14.77 11.62
C GLN A 91 -2.50 -14.75 12.71
N ASP A 92 -1.27 -14.32 12.40
CA ASP A 92 -0.20 -14.18 13.38
C ASP A 92 -0.52 -13.10 14.43
N PHE A 93 -1.06 -11.94 14.00
CA PHE A 93 -1.55 -10.91 14.90
C PHE A 93 -2.69 -11.41 15.81
N LEU A 94 -3.66 -12.13 15.25
CA LEU A 94 -4.76 -12.73 16.02
C LEU A 94 -4.28 -13.78 17.02
N ASN A 95 -3.17 -14.46 16.73
CA ASN A 95 -2.49 -15.36 17.65
C ASN A 95 -1.56 -14.62 18.63
N ASN A 96 -1.72 -13.30 18.75
CA ASN A 96 -0.97 -12.43 19.66
C ASN A 96 0.56 -12.51 19.45
N LYS A 97 1.03 -12.67 18.20
CA LYS A 97 2.47 -12.65 17.87
C LYS A 97 3.05 -11.24 17.71
N SER A 98 2.22 -10.23 17.53
CA SER A 98 2.61 -8.82 17.48
C SER A 98 1.55 -7.94 18.16
N GLY A 99 1.94 -6.73 18.57
CA GLY A 99 1.03 -5.74 19.15
C GLY A 99 0.46 -4.77 18.11
N ILE A 100 1.13 -4.63 16.97
CA ILE A 100 0.72 -3.79 15.84
C ILE A 100 0.80 -4.62 14.56
N LEU A 101 -0.25 -4.57 13.76
CA LEU A 101 -0.31 -5.13 12.41
C LEU A 101 -0.48 -4.00 11.39
N TYR A 102 0.46 -3.87 10.45
CA TYR A 102 0.28 -3.05 9.26
C TYR A 102 -0.24 -3.93 8.11
N THR A 103 -1.50 -3.69 7.72
CA THR A 103 -2.23 -4.50 6.74
C THR A 103 -3.33 -3.69 6.06
N GLY A 104 -4.03 -4.29 5.09
CA GLY A 104 -5.19 -3.68 4.43
C GLY A 104 -6.51 -3.92 5.15
N SER A 105 -7.59 -3.31 4.63
CA SER A 105 -8.94 -3.38 5.20
C SER A 105 -9.49 -4.81 5.32
N TRP A 106 -8.99 -5.75 4.52
CA TRP A 106 -9.37 -7.17 4.55
C TRP A 106 -9.13 -7.86 5.90
N ALA A 107 -8.26 -7.32 6.75
CA ALA A 107 -8.05 -7.84 8.10
C ALA A 107 -9.11 -7.37 9.11
N GLY A 108 -9.79 -6.26 8.83
CA GLY A 108 -10.59 -5.52 9.81
C GLY A 108 -11.72 -6.34 10.42
N ASP A 109 -12.49 -7.07 9.61
CA ASP A 109 -13.64 -7.84 10.11
C ASP A 109 -13.20 -8.99 11.01
N LYS A 110 -12.14 -9.71 10.63
CA LYS A 110 -11.57 -10.78 11.46
C LYS A 110 -10.98 -10.23 12.76
N ALA A 111 -10.25 -9.11 12.68
CA ALA A 111 -9.67 -8.45 13.85
C ALA A 111 -10.74 -7.99 14.84
N ARG A 112 -11.81 -7.33 14.36
CA ARG A 112 -12.92 -6.89 15.23
C ARG A 112 -13.65 -8.07 15.85
N ALA A 113 -13.91 -9.13 15.09
CA ALA A 113 -14.59 -10.31 15.61
C ALA A 113 -13.79 -11.00 16.73
N ALA A 114 -12.46 -11.00 16.63
CA ALA A 114 -11.59 -11.65 17.60
C ALA A 114 -11.24 -10.80 18.82
N LEU A 115 -11.08 -9.48 18.63
CA LEU A 115 -10.54 -8.58 19.66
C LEU A 115 -11.58 -7.60 20.24
N GLY A 116 -12.70 -7.38 19.57
CA GLY A 116 -13.75 -6.47 20.04
C GLY A 116 -13.21 -5.09 20.39
N ASP A 117 -13.47 -4.65 21.63
CA ASP A 117 -13.09 -3.34 22.16
C ASP A 117 -11.56 -3.18 22.35
N ASP A 118 -10.79 -4.27 22.35
CA ASP A 118 -9.33 -4.22 22.44
C ASP A 118 -8.67 -3.85 21.10
N LEU A 119 -9.43 -3.78 20.00
CA LEU A 119 -8.90 -3.37 18.69
C LEU A 119 -8.96 -1.86 18.49
N ALA A 120 -7.80 -1.26 18.24
CA ALA A 120 -7.70 0.08 17.67
C ALA A 120 -7.35 0.00 16.17
N VAL A 121 -8.17 0.63 15.33
CA VAL A 121 -7.87 0.85 13.90
C VAL A 121 -7.44 2.30 13.72
N MET A 122 -6.23 2.51 13.20
CA MET A 122 -5.60 3.82 13.07
C MET A 122 -5.20 4.10 11.62
N PRO A 123 -5.06 5.38 11.21
CA PRO A 123 -4.40 5.67 9.95
C PRO A 123 -2.94 5.21 10.01
N THR A 124 -2.32 5.08 8.85
CA THR A 124 -0.89 4.82 8.75
C THR A 124 -0.03 5.94 9.35
N VAL A 125 1.26 5.68 9.52
CA VAL A 125 2.19 6.58 10.22
C VAL A 125 2.54 7.79 9.35
N ASP A 126 2.54 8.97 9.95
CA ASP A 126 3.14 10.17 9.38
C ASP A 126 4.67 10.19 9.59
N LEU A 127 5.41 10.17 8.48
CA LEU A 127 6.87 10.15 8.45
C LEU A 127 7.47 11.50 7.99
N GLY A 128 6.67 12.56 7.94
CA GLY A 128 7.09 13.93 7.71
C GLY A 128 6.22 14.68 6.70
N ASN A 129 5.54 13.96 5.80
CA ASN A 129 4.70 14.54 4.74
C ASN A 129 3.25 14.03 4.77
N GLY A 130 2.76 13.71 5.98
CA GLY A 130 1.42 13.19 6.21
C GLY A 130 1.35 11.67 6.06
N PRO A 131 0.32 11.03 6.64
CA PRO A 131 0.00 9.63 6.39
C PRO A 131 -0.27 9.38 4.90
N LYS A 132 0.19 8.25 4.37
CA LYS A 132 -0.05 7.82 2.99
C LYS A 132 -0.52 6.37 2.94
N ILE A 133 -1.53 6.07 2.14
CA ILE A 133 -2.09 4.72 1.94
C ILE A 133 -1.97 4.36 0.45
N GLY A 134 -1.67 3.09 0.15
CA GLY A 134 -1.69 2.59 -1.22
C GLY A 134 -3.08 2.74 -1.84
N GLY A 135 -3.21 3.60 -2.84
CA GLY A 135 -4.45 3.87 -3.55
C GLY A 135 -4.52 3.14 -4.88
N ALA A 136 -5.34 2.10 -4.96
CA ALA A 136 -5.83 1.53 -6.22
C ALA A 136 -6.85 0.42 -5.95
N SER A 137 -7.76 0.24 -6.90
CA SER A 137 -8.61 -0.93 -7.00
C SER A 137 -8.86 -1.23 -8.48
N TRP A 138 -9.67 -2.24 -8.78
CA TRP A 138 -10.08 -2.59 -10.13
C TRP A 138 -10.75 -1.41 -10.83
N GLN A 139 -10.37 -1.20 -12.09
CA GLN A 139 -10.95 -0.19 -12.97
C GLN A 139 -11.55 -0.91 -14.18
N TRP A 140 -12.64 -0.37 -14.72
CA TRP A 140 -13.24 -0.84 -15.96
C TRP A 140 -12.96 0.17 -17.06
N GLY A 141 -12.69 -0.32 -18.27
CA GLY A 141 -12.44 0.53 -19.44
C GLY A 141 -12.87 -0.15 -20.73
N VAL A 142 -13.24 0.66 -21.71
CA VAL A 142 -13.51 0.21 -23.09
C VAL A 142 -12.28 0.51 -23.94
N THR A 143 -11.80 -0.48 -24.68
CA THR A 143 -10.66 -0.30 -25.58
C THR A 143 -11.08 0.45 -26.84
N SER A 144 -10.16 1.20 -27.45
CA SER A 144 -10.42 1.92 -28.72
C SER A 144 -10.70 0.98 -29.90
N GLY A 145 -10.40 -0.32 -29.77
CA GLY A 145 -10.70 -1.36 -30.76
C GLY A 145 -12.07 -2.03 -30.54
N CYS A 146 -12.93 -1.50 -29.66
CA CYS A 146 -14.24 -2.09 -29.41
C CYS A 146 -15.17 -1.91 -30.63
N ASN A 147 -15.54 -3.02 -31.27
CA ASN A 147 -16.44 -3.03 -32.44
C ASN A 147 -17.85 -2.51 -32.14
N ASN A 148 -18.27 -2.47 -30.87
CA ASN A 148 -19.57 -1.96 -30.45
C ASN A 148 -19.43 -1.12 -29.18
N THR A 149 -18.86 0.07 -29.34
CA THR A 149 -18.57 0.98 -28.22
C THR A 149 -19.84 1.41 -27.48
N ASP A 150 -20.95 1.63 -28.18
CA ASP A 150 -22.22 2.03 -27.57
C ASP A 150 -22.74 0.98 -26.58
N ALA A 151 -22.77 -0.30 -26.98
CA ALA A 151 -23.18 -1.38 -26.08
C ALA A 151 -22.21 -1.57 -24.91
N ALA A 152 -20.90 -1.41 -25.14
CA ALA A 152 -19.91 -1.48 -24.07
C ALA A 152 -20.07 -0.35 -23.05
N MET A 153 -20.35 0.87 -23.51
CA MET A 153 -20.61 2.02 -22.65
C MET A 153 -21.95 1.91 -21.90
N ASP A 154 -22.97 1.33 -22.52
CA ASP A 154 -24.25 1.02 -21.85
C ASP A 154 -24.04 0.00 -20.70
N TYR A 155 -23.29 -1.07 -20.97
CA TYR A 155 -22.91 -2.03 -19.93
C TYR A 155 -22.09 -1.38 -18.81
N LEU A 156 -21.11 -0.53 -19.13
CA LEU A 156 -20.36 0.19 -18.10
C LEU A 156 -21.27 1.05 -17.23
N SER A 157 -22.16 1.82 -17.86
CA SER A 157 -23.13 2.66 -17.15
C SER A 157 -24.04 1.84 -16.23
N TYR A 158 -24.49 0.66 -16.69
CA TYR A 158 -25.22 -0.29 -15.85
C TYR A 158 -24.35 -0.81 -14.68
N SER A 159 -23.14 -1.29 -14.96
CA SER A 159 -22.24 -1.90 -13.97
C SER A 159 -21.82 -0.93 -12.85
N LEU A 160 -21.76 0.37 -13.16
CA LEU A 160 -21.38 1.43 -12.24
C LEU A 160 -22.55 2.01 -11.43
N LYS A 161 -23.78 1.49 -11.62
CA LYS A 161 -24.91 1.83 -10.73
C LYS A 161 -24.58 1.45 -9.27
N PRO A 162 -25.01 2.22 -8.28
CA PRO A 162 -24.68 2.00 -6.87
C PRO A 162 -24.91 0.57 -6.39
N GLU A 163 -26.03 -0.06 -6.77
CA GLU A 163 -26.38 -1.42 -6.40
C GLU A 163 -25.43 -2.48 -6.97
N ASN A 164 -24.91 -2.25 -8.18
CA ASN A 164 -23.99 -3.16 -8.86
C ASN A 164 -22.57 -3.01 -8.30
N VAL A 165 -22.13 -1.77 -8.04
CA VAL A 165 -20.89 -1.51 -7.32
C VAL A 165 -20.95 -2.13 -5.93
N ALA A 166 -22.05 -1.94 -5.19
CA ALA A 166 -22.23 -2.53 -3.87
C ALA A 166 -22.21 -4.06 -3.91
N ALA A 167 -22.80 -4.68 -4.93
CA ALA A 167 -22.75 -6.13 -5.13
C ALA A 167 -21.32 -6.64 -5.36
N VAL A 168 -20.53 -5.97 -6.21
CA VAL A 168 -19.12 -6.32 -6.45
C VAL A 168 -18.31 -6.20 -5.16
N ILE A 169 -18.52 -5.13 -4.38
CA ILE A 169 -17.80 -4.95 -3.11
C ILE A 169 -18.16 -6.03 -2.09
N LYS A 170 -19.45 -6.37 -1.94
CA LYS A 170 -19.88 -7.47 -1.05
C LYS A 170 -19.25 -8.80 -1.45
N ALA A 171 -19.11 -9.06 -2.75
CA ALA A 171 -18.53 -10.30 -3.25
C ALA A 171 -17.00 -10.36 -3.10
N THR A 172 -16.32 -9.21 -3.15
CA THR A 172 -14.83 -9.15 -3.20
C THR A 172 -14.18 -8.72 -1.88
N GLY A 173 -14.95 -8.15 -0.94
CA GLY A 173 -14.42 -7.58 0.31
C GLY A 173 -13.67 -6.27 0.12
N GLY A 174 -13.91 -5.57 -1.00
CA GLY A 174 -13.27 -4.29 -1.31
C GLY A 174 -13.79 -3.10 -0.49
N ILE A 175 -13.29 -1.90 -0.81
CA ILE A 175 -13.81 -0.63 -0.30
C ILE A 175 -14.66 0.01 -1.41
N PRO A 176 -15.90 0.47 -1.13
CA PRO A 176 -16.72 1.16 -2.12
C PRO A 176 -16.06 2.44 -2.63
N ALA A 177 -16.15 2.67 -3.94
CA ALA A 177 -15.59 3.86 -4.57
C ALA A 177 -16.51 5.10 -4.49
N THR A 178 -17.79 4.93 -4.16
CA THR A 178 -18.80 6.00 -4.09
C THR A 178 -19.61 5.96 -2.81
N ASP A 179 -20.17 7.10 -2.40
CA ASP A 179 -21.00 7.19 -1.19
C ASP A 179 -22.34 6.46 -1.36
N GLU A 180 -22.91 6.49 -2.57
CA GLU A 180 -24.16 5.82 -2.88
C GLU A 180 -24.02 4.29 -2.76
N ALA A 181 -22.92 3.72 -3.25
CA ALA A 181 -22.66 2.29 -3.08
C ALA A 181 -22.34 1.94 -1.62
N ALA A 182 -21.61 2.81 -0.91
CA ALA A 182 -21.29 2.63 0.50
C ALA A 182 -22.56 2.59 1.38
N ALA A 183 -23.54 3.45 1.11
CA ALA A 183 -24.83 3.48 1.82
C ALA A 183 -25.62 2.17 1.69
N LEU A 184 -25.39 1.37 0.63
CA LEU A 184 -26.05 0.08 0.40
C LEU A 184 -25.34 -1.11 1.08
N ILE A 185 -24.23 -0.87 1.78
CA ILE A 185 -23.45 -1.87 2.49
C ILE A 185 -23.42 -1.48 3.97
N PRO A 186 -24.11 -2.21 4.87
CA PRO A 186 -24.22 -1.82 6.28
C PRO A 186 -22.88 -1.51 6.97
N ALA A 187 -21.82 -2.24 6.60
CA ALA A 187 -20.48 -2.00 7.16
C ALA A 187 -19.84 -0.67 6.69
N PHE A 188 -20.23 -0.12 5.53
CA PHE A 188 -19.69 1.13 4.97
C PHE A 188 -20.68 2.31 4.96
N ALA A 189 -21.94 2.06 5.32
CA ALA A 189 -22.93 3.10 5.56
C ALA A 189 -22.48 4.01 6.72
N GLU A 190 -23.18 5.14 6.90
CA GLU A 190 -22.92 6.02 8.05
C GLU A 190 -23.04 5.25 9.38
N GLY A 191 -22.05 5.38 10.25
CA GLY A 191 -21.93 4.61 11.49
C GLY A 191 -21.46 3.15 11.32
N GLY A 192 -21.27 2.68 10.09
CA GLY A 192 -20.76 1.34 9.81
C GLY A 192 -19.30 1.16 10.21
N ALA A 193 -18.95 -0.03 10.73
CA ALA A 193 -17.62 -0.32 11.29
C ALA A 193 -16.45 -0.22 10.27
N ASN A 194 -16.74 -0.32 8.97
CA ASN A 194 -15.76 -0.20 7.87
C ASN A 194 -15.73 1.19 7.22
N ARG A 195 -16.62 2.12 7.63
CA ARG A 195 -16.63 3.50 7.11
C ARG A 195 -15.27 4.17 7.26
N ILE A 196 -14.59 3.91 8.37
CA ILE A 196 -13.26 4.46 8.67
C ILE A 196 -12.21 4.13 7.57
N PHE A 197 -12.28 2.95 6.96
CA PHE A 197 -11.35 2.58 5.89
C PHE A 197 -11.58 3.42 4.63
N MET A 198 -12.84 3.70 4.31
CA MET A 198 -13.21 4.56 3.19
C MET A 198 -12.77 6.01 3.44
N GLU A 199 -12.90 6.51 4.67
CA GLU A 199 -12.44 7.85 5.07
C GLU A 199 -10.91 7.97 4.99
N PHE A 200 -10.20 6.95 5.48
CA PHE A 200 -8.74 6.90 5.36
C PHE A 200 -8.29 6.85 3.90
N SER A 201 -8.92 6.03 3.05
CA SER A 201 -8.63 6.02 1.61
C SER A 201 -8.87 7.39 0.98
N ARG A 202 -10.00 8.06 1.25
CA ARG A 202 -10.27 9.40 0.71
C ARG A 202 -9.24 10.44 1.12
N LYS A 203 -8.74 10.37 2.36
CA LYS A 203 -7.85 11.40 2.92
C LYS A 203 -6.37 11.17 2.60
N TYR A 204 -5.95 9.91 2.50
CA TYR A 204 -4.53 9.55 2.52
C TYR A 204 -4.07 8.72 1.33
N ALA A 205 -4.98 8.29 0.43
CA ALA A 205 -4.56 7.47 -0.70
C ALA A 205 -3.59 8.21 -1.63
N VAL A 206 -2.52 7.52 -2.00
CA VAL A 206 -1.65 7.90 -3.11
C VAL A 206 -1.84 6.89 -4.21
N LEU A 207 -2.26 7.37 -5.38
CA LEU A 207 -2.46 6.51 -6.54
C LEU A 207 -1.13 5.95 -7.05
N ARG A 208 -1.18 4.75 -7.62
CA ARG A 208 -0.06 4.19 -8.40
C ARG A 208 0.34 5.17 -9.51
N PRO A 209 1.63 5.24 -9.90
CA PRO A 209 2.05 5.98 -11.08
C PRO A 209 1.20 5.65 -12.32
N GLU A 210 0.63 6.67 -12.94
CA GLU A 210 -0.28 6.56 -14.08
C GLU A 210 0.49 6.41 -15.40
N THR A 211 1.31 5.38 -15.47
CA THR A 211 2.16 5.09 -16.63
C THR A 211 2.12 3.60 -16.99
N PRO A 212 2.16 3.24 -18.29
CA PRO A 212 2.32 1.84 -18.70
C PRO A 212 3.59 1.17 -18.14
N ALA A 213 4.57 1.96 -17.70
CA ALA A 213 5.78 1.47 -17.04
C ALA A 213 5.53 0.90 -15.63
N TYR A 214 4.36 1.15 -15.02
CA TYR A 214 4.08 0.81 -13.62
C TYR A 214 4.40 -0.65 -13.24
N PRO A 215 4.02 -1.69 -14.01
CA PRO A 215 4.34 -3.07 -13.64
C PRO A 215 5.84 -3.33 -13.50
N PHE A 216 6.65 -2.66 -14.32
CA PHE A 216 8.11 -2.75 -14.24
C PHE A 216 8.66 -1.96 -13.05
N ILE A 217 8.17 -0.74 -12.82
CA ILE A 217 8.48 0.09 -11.64
C ILE A 217 8.19 -0.67 -10.34
N ALA A 218 7.00 -1.22 -10.22
CA ALA A 218 6.55 -2.05 -9.10
C ALA A 218 7.49 -3.23 -8.82
N THR A 219 7.92 -3.91 -9.90
CA THR A 219 8.83 -5.05 -9.82
C THR A 219 10.21 -4.65 -9.32
N GLU A 220 10.82 -3.61 -9.90
CA GLU A 220 12.16 -3.17 -9.51
C GLU A 220 12.18 -2.53 -8.12
N TYR A 221 11.15 -1.78 -7.75
CA TYR A 221 10.97 -1.30 -6.38
C TYR A 221 10.84 -2.47 -5.38
N GLY A 222 10.01 -3.46 -5.68
CA GLY A 222 9.84 -4.64 -4.84
C GLY A 222 11.17 -5.40 -4.62
N LYS A 223 11.98 -5.56 -5.67
CA LYS A 223 13.33 -6.14 -5.55
C LYS A 223 14.23 -5.30 -4.65
N ALA A 224 14.26 -3.98 -4.83
CA ALA A 224 15.07 -3.10 -3.98
C ALA A 224 14.65 -3.19 -2.50
N VAL A 225 13.34 -3.19 -2.21
CA VAL A 225 12.82 -3.41 -0.86
C VAL A 225 13.31 -4.73 -0.27
N GLN A 226 13.23 -5.82 -1.04
CA GLN A 226 13.67 -7.14 -0.59
C GLN A 226 15.19 -7.20 -0.36
N ASP A 227 15.98 -6.64 -1.26
CA ASP A 227 17.44 -6.53 -1.12
C ASP A 227 17.80 -5.73 0.15
N ILE A 228 17.13 -4.60 0.39
CA ILE A 228 17.31 -3.77 1.59
C ILE A 228 16.92 -4.55 2.85
N LEU A 229 15.78 -5.25 2.85
CA LEU A 229 15.38 -6.12 3.96
C LEU A 229 16.34 -7.30 4.16
N ALA A 230 17.07 -7.73 3.14
CA ALA A 230 18.13 -8.74 3.24
C ALA A 230 19.48 -8.15 3.70
N GLY A 231 19.58 -6.83 3.88
CA GLY A 231 20.77 -6.15 4.39
C GLY A 231 21.63 -5.45 3.33
N ALA A 232 21.14 -5.28 2.10
CA ALA A 232 21.83 -4.47 1.10
C ALA A 232 21.87 -2.99 1.51
N ASP A 233 22.93 -2.27 1.08
CA ASP A 233 23.01 -0.81 1.27
C ASP A 233 21.85 -0.13 0.52
N PRO A 234 21.05 0.71 1.21
CA PRO A 234 19.96 1.47 0.62
C PRO A 234 20.30 2.23 -0.66
N LYS A 235 21.39 2.99 -0.71
CA LYS A 235 21.64 3.88 -1.86
C LYS A 235 21.95 3.08 -3.13
N PRO A 236 22.90 2.12 -3.14
CA PRO A 236 23.14 1.27 -4.30
C PRO A 236 21.92 0.44 -4.73
N ALA A 237 21.11 -0.07 -3.78
CA ALA A 237 19.91 -0.83 -4.11
C ALA A 237 18.86 0.01 -4.86
N LEU A 238 18.61 1.23 -4.38
CA LEU A 238 17.69 2.18 -5.03
C LEU A 238 18.24 2.69 -6.36
N ASP A 239 19.55 2.97 -6.44
CA ASP A 239 20.20 3.37 -7.71
C ASP A 239 20.10 2.29 -8.78
N LYS A 240 20.22 1.02 -8.38
CA LYS A 240 20.04 -0.12 -9.29
C LYS A 240 18.60 -0.17 -9.82
N ALA A 241 17.60 0.02 -8.98
CA ALA A 241 16.20 0.06 -9.39
C ALA A 241 15.93 1.24 -10.36
N VAL A 242 16.41 2.45 -10.03
CA VAL A 242 16.29 3.63 -10.92
C VAL A 242 16.91 3.36 -12.29
N LYS A 243 18.14 2.82 -12.34
CA LYS A 243 18.79 2.50 -13.62
C LYS A 243 17.98 1.51 -14.45
N ALA A 244 17.40 0.49 -13.83
CA ALA A 244 16.57 -0.49 -14.52
C ALA A 244 15.27 0.15 -15.05
N ILE A 245 14.59 0.95 -14.23
CA ILE A 245 13.34 1.64 -14.58
C ILE A 245 13.57 2.60 -15.74
N ASP A 246 14.57 3.48 -15.64
CA ASP A 246 14.84 4.48 -16.67
C ASP A 246 15.29 3.84 -17.99
N ALA A 247 16.06 2.75 -17.93
CA ALA A 247 16.42 1.97 -19.11
C ALA A 247 15.19 1.31 -19.77
N ASN A 248 14.24 0.81 -18.97
CA ASN A 248 13.00 0.25 -19.46
C ASN A 248 12.10 1.31 -20.12
N ILE A 249 11.95 2.48 -19.49
CA ILE A 249 11.21 3.61 -20.07
C ILE A 249 11.84 4.03 -21.40
N LYS A 250 13.17 4.22 -21.42
CA LYS A 250 13.90 4.60 -22.64
C LYS A 250 13.77 3.58 -23.76
N SER A 251 13.90 2.28 -23.47
CA SER A 251 13.81 1.23 -24.50
C SER A 251 12.41 1.08 -25.09
N ASN A 252 11.38 1.54 -24.38
CA ASN A 252 10.00 1.60 -24.84
C ASN A 252 9.60 2.99 -25.36
N GLY A 253 10.57 3.83 -25.74
CA GLY A 253 10.29 5.15 -26.33
C GLY A 253 9.60 6.13 -25.37
N GLY A 254 9.87 6.02 -24.06
CA GLY A 254 9.24 6.86 -23.04
C GLY A 254 7.82 6.45 -22.67
N TYR A 255 7.31 5.33 -23.22
CA TYR A 255 5.89 4.97 -23.16
C TYR A 255 4.95 6.07 -23.68
N GLN A 256 5.48 6.94 -24.54
CA GLN A 256 4.71 7.97 -25.22
C GLN A 256 4.22 7.40 -26.56
N LYS A 257 2.93 7.58 -26.85
CA LYS A 257 2.35 7.27 -28.16
C LYS A 257 2.47 8.46 -29.09
#